data_AF-A0A496WPF5-F1
#
_entry.id   AF-A0A496WPF5-F1
#
_cell.length_a   1.000
_cell.length_b   1.000
_cell.length_c   1.000
_cell.angle_alpha   90.00
_cell.angle_beta   90.00
_cell.angle_gamma   90.00
#
_symmetry.space_group_name_H-M   'P 1'
#
loop_
_entity.id
_entity.type
_entity.pdbx_description
1 polymer ?
#
loop_
_entity_poly.entity_id
_entity_poly.type
_entity_poly.pdbx_seq_one_letter_code
_entity_poly.pdbx_strand_id
1 'polypeptide(L)'
;GTFNFKTIMPGQYPAGGAWIRPPHIHFKITDEGHRALVTQMYFPGNRLNDSDLLLRTKSREDRSLMIAMKIKDDPETYEYNVVLKPV
;
A
#
# COMPACT_ATOMS: atom_id res chain seq x y z
N GLY A 1 -1.25 -2.36 -17.65
CA GLY A 1 -0.68 -3.72 -17.69
C GLY A 1 -0.85 -4.40 -16.35
N THR A 2 -0.46 -5.68 -16.23
CA THR A 2 -0.58 -6.47 -15.00
C THR A 2 0.79 -6.97 -14.56
N PHE A 3 1.10 -6.81 -13.27
CA PHE A 3 2.36 -7.23 -12.66
C PHE A 3 2.08 -8.16 -11.48
N ASN A 4 2.95 -9.16 -11.26
CA ASN A 4 2.83 -10.09 -10.15
C ASN A 4 4.16 -10.21 -9.42
N PHE A 5 4.11 -10.18 -8.09
CA PHE A 5 5.27 -10.33 -7.22
C PHE A 5 4.99 -11.40 -6.18
N LYS A 6 5.95 -12.30 -5.95
CA LYS A 6 5.94 -13.24 -4.83
C LYS A 6 6.90 -12.73 -3.76
N THR A 7 6.40 -12.54 -2.56
CA THR A 7 7.18 -12.04 -1.41
C THR A 7 6.67 -12.67 -0.12
N ILE A 8 7.30 -12.32 1.00
CA ILE A 8 6.82 -12.60 2.35
C ILE A 8 6.00 -11.40 2.86
N MET A 9 5.05 -11.66 3.76
CA MET A 9 4.31 -10.60 4.45
C MET A 9 5.28 -9.73 5.28
N PRO A 10 5.37 -8.41 5.05
CA PRO A 10 6.24 -7.54 5.83
C PRO A 10 5.81 -7.48 7.31
N GLY A 11 6.79 -7.33 8.20
CA GLY A 11 6.53 -7.05 9.61
C GLY A 11 6.17 -5.58 9.87
N GLN A 12 5.50 -5.33 10.99
CA GLN A 12 5.36 -3.99 11.56
C GLN A 12 6.69 -3.51 12.16
N TYR A 13 6.93 -2.19 12.22
CA TYR A 13 8.18 -1.65 12.76
C TYR A 13 8.03 -0.25 13.39
N PRO A 14 8.89 0.14 14.35
CA PRO A 14 8.85 1.47 14.95
C PRO A 14 9.34 2.57 13.99
N ALA A 15 8.65 3.71 13.95
CA ALA A 15 8.99 4.86 13.10
C ALA A 15 9.16 6.17 13.90
N GLY A 16 9.50 6.06 15.18
CA GLY A 16 9.78 7.18 16.08
C GLY A 16 8.76 7.33 17.21
N GLY A 17 9.24 7.64 18.42
CA GLY A 17 8.42 7.67 19.62
C GLY A 17 7.66 6.35 19.81
N ALA A 18 6.34 6.45 20.06
CA ALA A 18 5.46 5.30 20.21
C ALA A 18 4.79 4.84 18.88
N TRP A 19 5.15 5.43 17.74
CA TRP A 19 4.51 5.12 16.46
C TRP A 19 5.07 3.84 15.84
N ILE A 20 4.17 2.88 15.61
CA ILE A 20 4.44 1.64 14.87
C ILE A 20 3.77 1.72 13.50
N ARG A 21 4.54 1.47 12.44
CA ARG A 21 4.01 1.36 11.07
C ARG A 21 3.32 0.00 10.89
N PRO A 22 2.14 -0.05 10.24
CA PRO A 22 1.54 -1.30 9.80
C PRO A 22 2.44 -1.99 8.77
N PRO A 23 2.27 -3.29 8.51
CA PRO A 23 2.80 -3.94 7.32
C PRO A 23 2.42 -3.15 6.06
N HIS A 24 3.39 -2.88 5.19
CA HIS A 24 3.18 -2.21 3.90
C HIS A 24 4.30 -2.55 2.91
N ILE A 25 4.04 -2.32 1.63
CA ILE A 25 5.03 -2.45 0.54
C ILE A 25 5.18 -1.09 -0.14
N HIS A 26 6.42 -0.64 -0.34
CA HIS A 26 6.72 0.55 -1.12
C HIS A 26 6.74 0.24 -2.61
N PHE A 27 6.10 1.10 -3.40
CA PHE A 27 6.14 1.05 -4.87
C PHE A 27 6.68 2.35 -5.44
N LYS A 28 7.52 2.23 -6.46
CA LYS A 28 7.86 3.31 -7.38
C LYS A 28 7.46 2.87 -8.78
N ILE A 29 6.59 3.64 -9.42
CA ILE A 29 5.98 3.30 -10.71
C ILE A 29 6.30 4.43 -11.69
N THR A 30 6.78 4.06 -12.87
CA THR A 30 7.14 4.97 -13.95
C THR A 30 6.61 4.42 -15.27
N ASP A 31 6.11 5.31 -16.11
CA ASP A 31 5.64 5.02 -17.47
C ASP A 31 5.91 6.24 -18.34
N GLU A 32 6.09 6.06 -19.64
CA GLU A 32 6.27 7.17 -20.56
C GLU A 32 4.99 8.04 -20.60
N GLY A 33 5.15 9.36 -20.64
CA GLY A 33 3.99 10.29 -20.62
C GLY A 33 3.26 10.41 -19.27
N HIS A 34 3.85 9.90 -18.18
CA HIS A 34 3.28 9.99 -16.82
C HIS A 34 4.31 10.51 -15.82
N ARG A 35 3.84 11.18 -14.75
CA ARG A 35 4.72 11.49 -13.61
C ARG A 35 5.02 10.22 -12.81
N ALA A 36 6.27 10.08 -12.37
CA ALA A 36 6.65 9.01 -11.46
C ALA A 36 5.81 9.05 -10.17
N LEU A 37 5.22 7.91 -9.81
CA LEU A 37 4.46 7.76 -8.57
C LEU A 37 5.26 6.95 -7.56
N VAL A 38 5.44 7.52 -6.36
CA VAL A 38 5.93 6.78 -5.19
C VAL A 38 4.78 6.65 -4.20
N THR A 39 4.46 5.42 -3.82
CA THR A 39 3.33 5.11 -2.94
C THR A 39 3.66 3.96 -1.98
N GLN A 40 2.75 3.73 -1.03
CA GLN A 40 2.77 2.62 -0.10
C GLN A 40 1.45 1.86 -0.20
N MET A 41 1.52 0.55 -0.41
CA MET A 41 0.38 -0.36 -0.34
C MET A 41 0.25 -0.91 1.08
N TYR A 42 -0.92 -0.79 1.67
CA TYR A 42 -1.26 -1.33 2.99
C TYR A 42 -2.08 -2.61 2.85
N PHE A 43 -2.05 -3.46 3.86
CA PHE A 43 -2.85 -4.69 3.87
C PHE A 43 -4.22 -4.47 4.53
N PRO A 44 -5.29 -5.11 4.02
CA PRO A 44 -6.65 -4.92 4.54
C PRO A 44 -6.78 -5.46 5.96
N GLY A 45 -7.61 -4.80 6.78
CA GLY A 45 -7.97 -5.26 8.13
C GLY A 45 -6.87 -5.15 9.19
N ASN A 46 -5.69 -4.60 8.88
CA ASN A 46 -4.66 -4.41 9.89
C ASN A 46 -5.02 -3.26 10.86
N ARG A 47 -5.10 -3.53 12.17
CA ARG A 47 -5.48 -2.52 13.18
C ARG A 47 -4.60 -1.27 13.17
N LEU A 48 -3.32 -1.42 12.80
CA LEU A 48 -2.38 -0.31 12.81
C LEU A 48 -2.66 0.70 11.69
N ASN A 49 -3.44 0.33 10.67
CA ASN A 49 -3.87 1.24 9.61
C ASN A 49 -4.68 2.42 10.17
N ASP A 50 -5.44 2.21 11.24
CA ASP A 50 -6.29 3.25 11.84
C ASP A 50 -5.49 4.28 12.63
N SER A 51 -4.34 3.87 13.17
CA SER A 51 -3.44 4.71 13.95
C SER A 51 -2.24 5.24 13.16
N ASP A 52 -1.97 4.74 11.96
CA ASP A 52 -0.79 5.11 11.18
C ASP A 52 -0.80 6.60 10.81
N LEU A 53 0.24 7.32 11.22
CA LEU A 53 0.30 8.77 11.05
C LEU A 53 0.33 9.18 9.57
N LEU A 54 0.92 8.38 8.68
CA LEU A 54 0.95 8.71 7.24
C LEU A 54 -0.38 8.41 6.58
N LEU A 55 -0.96 7.25 6.83
CA LEU A 55 -2.23 6.86 6.23
C LEU A 55 -3.37 7.78 6.70
N ARG A 56 -3.33 8.25 7.95
CA ARG A 56 -4.32 9.19 8.51
C ARG A 56 -4.27 10.59 7.89
N THR A 57 -3.18 10.99 7.25
CA THR A 57 -3.11 12.29 6.54
C THR A 57 -3.86 12.29 5.21
N LYS A 58 -4.29 11.12 4.74
CA LYS A 58 -4.95 10.93 3.46
C LYS A 58 -6.47 11.06 3.59
N SER A 59 -7.12 11.49 2.51
CA SER A 59 -8.58 11.48 2.42
C SER A 59 -9.11 10.05 2.53
N ARG A 60 -10.41 9.87 2.79
CA ARG A 60 -10.99 8.52 2.87
C ARG A 60 -10.88 7.79 1.53
N GLU A 61 -11.02 8.55 0.45
CA GLU A 61 -10.91 8.09 -0.93
C GLU A 61 -9.47 7.65 -1.24
N ASP A 62 -8.48 8.44 -0.85
CA ASP A 62 -7.07 8.06 -1.04
C ASP A 62 -6.72 6.83 -0.20
N ARG A 63 -7.21 6.75 1.05
CA ARG A 63 -6.97 5.60 1.92
C ARG A 63 -7.52 4.31 1.34
N SER A 64 -8.71 4.33 0.74
CA SER A 64 -9.29 3.13 0.13
C SER A 64 -8.50 2.66 -1.09
N LEU A 65 -7.90 3.59 -1.85
CA LEU A 65 -7.01 3.28 -2.97
C LEU A 65 -5.62 2.81 -2.54
N MET A 66 -5.21 3.06 -1.29
CA MET A 66 -3.91 2.64 -0.75
C MET A 66 -3.94 1.27 -0.04
N ILE A 67 -5.13 0.73 0.22
CA ILE A 67 -5.30 -0.58 0.89
C ILE A 67 -5.56 -1.64 -0.17
N ALA A 68 -4.74 -2.69 -0.20
CA ALA A 68 -4.91 -3.81 -1.10
C ALA A 68 -6.18 -4.61 -0.77
N MET A 69 -6.71 -5.29 -1.77
CA MET A 69 -7.82 -6.23 -1.61
C MET A 69 -7.26 -7.65 -1.51
N LYS A 70 -7.64 -8.40 -0.48
CA LYS A 70 -7.32 -9.82 -0.41
C LYS A 70 -8.23 -10.60 -1.36
N ILE A 71 -7.65 -11.39 -2.26
CA ILE A 71 -8.39 -12.13 -3.31
C ILE A 71 -8.27 -13.64 -3.17
N LYS A 72 -7.32 -14.14 -2.37
CA LYS A 72 -7.13 -15.58 -2.12
C LYS A 72 -6.48 -15.80 -0.76
N ASP A 73 -6.82 -16.90 -0.09
CA ASP A 73 -6.22 -17.30 1.19
C ASP A 73 -5.00 -18.21 1.05
N ASP A 74 -4.95 -19.07 0.01
CA ASP A 74 -3.87 -20.06 -0.15
C ASP A 74 -3.40 -20.22 -1.62
N PRO A 75 -2.18 -19.75 -1.98
CA PRO A 75 -1.37 -18.85 -1.16
C PRO A 75 -2.10 -17.53 -0.95
N GLU A 76 -1.85 -16.89 0.18
CA GLU A 76 -2.42 -15.59 0.47
C GLU A 76 -2.05 -14.59 -0.63
N THR A 77 -3.07 -14.04 -1.31
CA THR A 77 -2.89 -13.21 -2.50
C THR A 77 -3.67 -11.91 -2.36
N TYR A 78 -3.03 -10.81 -2.73
CA TYR A 78 -3.58 -9.47 -2.67
C TYR A 78 -3.53 -8.79 -4.03
N GLU A 79 -4.56 -8.05 -4.37
CA GLU A 79 -4.63 -7.18 -5.54
C GLU A 79 -4.50 -5.72 -5.12
N TYR A 80 -3.66 -4.97 -5.84
CA TYR A 80 -3.43 -3.55 -5.62
C TYR A 80 -3.40 -2.81 -6.96
N ASN A 81 -4.48 -2.09 -7.23
CA ASN A 81 -4.65 -1.36 -8.48
C ASN A 81 -4.12 0.06 -8.34
N VAL A 82 -3.27 0.47 -9.30
CA VAL A 82 -2.68 1.81 -9.35
C VAL A 82 -3.09 2.50 -10.64
N VAL A 83 -3.56 3.74 -10.53
CA VAL A 83 -3.92 4.59 -11.65
C VAL A 83 -2.90 5.73 -11.75
N LEU A 84 -2.22 5.83 -12.90
CA LEU A 84 -1.36 6.97 -13.22
C LEU A 84 -2.18 8.02 -13.96
N LYS A 85 -1.91 9.30 -13.68
CA LYS A 85 -2.48 10.42 -14.43
C LYS A 85 -1.48 10.87 -15.50
N PRO A 86 -1.90 10.98 -16.77
CA PRO A 86 -1.06 11.55 -17.83
C PRO A 86 -0.58 12.94 -17.45
N VAL A 87 0.61 13.32 -17.96
CA VAL A 87 1.09 14.71 -17.85
C VAL A 87 0.49 15.62 -18.91
#